data_AF-J0YKS1-F1
#
_entry.id   AF-J0YKS1-F1
#
_cell.length_a   1.000
_cell.length_b   1.000
_cell.length_c   1.000
_cell.angle_alpha   90.00
_cell.angle_beta   90.00
_cell.angle_gamma   90.00
#
_symmetry.space_group_name_H-M   'P 1'
#
loop_
_entity.id
_entity.type
_entity.pdbx_description
1 polymer ?
#
loop_
_entity_poly.entity_id
_entity_poly.type
_entity_poly.pdbx_seq_one_letter_code
_entity_poly.pdbx_strand_id
1 'polypeptide(L)'
;MEEKGILGVLLVLFMSLFMFGCSNHSSENSNQGLSLSTTVSQSNTNEQTSVESKKNFKEFYKPVFDNYQKILSTPKDVNAISGLYKSLQGTERPINSWSVENAVFQSDKMRYTYADLNQDGVEELLVGVEQSNGDYFISGLYYLVNEKPVLLAEGFLAGHGGARNSMNIYKGGDILELSWSSGTGEGRGVLYHLNLNQQAASKLQEQDIRVPGNKSLHSDFGKTEAELMNFKQLDWKKFESSTSSKTISSEEQKAPWNASKSAKLEAFIKGWGERLGQPNYQKGISGGDVGADHLYTLRDDGPSEKMNAEYTDTGLGNAQYRIVERYSNWDKYPNVHSYFFAITNTGETIVFHSPTTNGGIMYLKPTENTEIQAEFKRLVEEE
;
A
#
# COMPACT_ATOMS: atom_id res chain seq x y z
N MET A 1 29.19 21.66 -34.71
CA MET A 1 27.99 21.14 -35.39
C MET A 1 27.85 19.71 -34.91
N GLU A 2 27.15 19.53 -33.80
CA GLU A 2 26.91 18.24 -33.17
C GLU A 2 25.43 18.22 -32.76
N GLU A 3 24.66 17.38 -33.43
CA GLU A 3 23.28 17.07 -33.06
C GLU A 3 23.28 16.12 -31.87
N LYS A 4 22.56 16.50 -30.81
CA LYS A 4 22.23 15.62 -29.68
C LYS A 4 20.97 14.85 -30.02
N GLY A 5 21.14 13.55 -30.31
CA GLY A 5 20.03 12.61 -30.46
C GLY A 5 19.37 12.30 -29.11
N ILE A 6 18.05 12.49 -29.07
CA ILE A 6 17.14 12.12 -27.99
C ILE A 6 17.04 10.59 -27.96
N LEU A 7 17.46 9.95 -26.86
CA LEU A 7 17.25 8.51 -26.65
C LEU A 7 16.03 8.31 -25.74
N GLY A 8 14.89 8.00 -26.36
CA GLY A 8 13.66 7.63 -25.68
C GLY A 8 13.81 6.26 -24.99
N VAL A 9 13.39 6.20 -23.73
CA VAL A 9 13.27 4.97 -22.95
C VAL A 9 12.09 4.17 -23.49
N LEU A 10 12.37 3.08 -24.21
CA LEU A 10 11.35 2.14 -24.67
C LEU A 10 11.06 1.14 -23.54
N LEU A 11 9.92 1.30 -22.87
CA LEU A 11 9.36 0.34 -21.92
C LEU A 11 8.88 -0.89 -22.70
N VAL A 12 9.66 -1.97 -22.73
CA VAL A 12 9.25 -3.24 -23.35
C VAL A 12 8.34 -3.98 -22.37
N LEU A 13 7.03 -3.90 -22.59
CA LEU A 13 6.02 -4.78 -22.00
C LEU A 13 6.22 -6.19 -22.58
N PHE A 14 6.67 -7.15 -21.77
CA PHE A 14 6.56 -8.56 -22.14
C PHE A 14 5.14 -9.03 -21.85
N MET A 15 4.36 -9.09 -22.91
CA MET A 15 3.06 -9.75 -22.98
C MET A 15 3.28 -11.26 -22.84
N SER A 16 2.73 -11.88 -21.80
CA SER A 16 2.58 -13.34 -21.73
C SER A 16 1.55 -13.77 -22.79
N LEU A 17 2.06 -14.22 -23.95
CA LEU A 17 1.25 -14.81 -25.02
C LEU A 17 0.72 -16.17 -24.55
N PHE A 18 -0.56 -16.21 -24.16
CA PHE A 18 -1.34 -17.44 -24.05
C PHE A 18 -1.67 -17.93 -25.46
N MET A 19 -1.14 -19.09 -25.84
CA MET A 19 -1.62 -19.83 -27.00
C MET A 19 -2.88 -20.60 -26.59
N PHE A 20 -4.06 -20.13 -27.03
CA PHE A 20 -5.29 -20.90 -26.98
C PHE A 20 -5.27 -21.95 -28.10
N GLY A 21 -5.18 -23.23 -27.73
CA GLY A 21 -5.60 -24.34 -28.58
C GLY A 21 -6.99 -24.80 -28.15
N CYS A 22 -7.99 -24.59 -29.00
CA CYS A 22 -9.33 -25.14 -28.81
C CYS A 22 -9.34 -26.66 -29.04
N SER A 23 -9.98 -27.41 -28.15
CA SER A 23 -10.73 -28.60 -28.54
C SER A 23 -12.04 -28.67 -27.75
N ASN A 24 -13.14 -28.74 -28.49
CA ASN A 24 -14.47 -28.97 -27.96
C ASN A 24 -14.58 -30.41 -27.46
N HIS A 25 -15.06 -30.60 -26.24
CA HIS A 25 -15.92 -31.73 -25.95
C HIS A 25 -17.01 -31.30 -24.96
N SER A 26 -18.23 -31.27 -25.49
CA SER A 26 -19.47 -31.17 -24.73
C SER A 26 -19.67 -32.40 -23.86
N SER A 27 -20.15 -32.18 -22.64
CA SER A 27 -21.06 -33.10 -21.96
C SER A 27 -21.88 -32.32 -20.93
N GLU A 28 -23.17 -32.21 -21.19
CA GLU A 28 -24.21 -31.89 -20.22
C GLU A 28 -24.23 -32.96 -19.12
N ASN A 29 -24.37 -32.55 -17.85
CA ASN A 29 -25.53 -32.95 -17.06
C ASN A 29 -25.62 -32.24 -15.71
N SER A 30 -26.88 -31.96 -15.39
CA SER A 30 -27.42 -31.28 -14.22
C SER A 30 -27.29 -32.09 -12.92
N ASN A 31 -27.14 -31.42 -11.77
CA ASN A 31 -28.27 -31.11 -10.88
C ASN A 31 -27.82 -30.53 -9.52
N GLN A 32 -28.54 -29.46 -9.14
CA GLN A 32 -29.08 -29.16 -7.82
C GLN A 32 -28.21 -29.39 -6.58
N GLY A 33 -27.72 -28.30 -6.00
CA GLY A 33 -27.26 -28.21 -4.62
C GLY A 33 -27.93 -27.04 -3.91
N LEU A 34 -28.66 -27.37 -2.84
CA LEU A 34 -29.49 -26.50 -2.01
C LEU A 34 -28.81 -25.19 -1.57
N SER A 35 -29.57 -24.10 -1.68
CA SER A 35 -29.42 -22.91 -0.85
C SER A 35 -29.77 -23.25 0.59
N LEU A 36 -28.83 -23.03 1.51
CA LEU A 36 -29.09 -22.99 2.95
C LEU A 36 -28.45 -21.74 3.51
N SER A 37 -29.28 -20.69 3.61
CA SER A 37 -29.06 -19.54 4.48
C SER A 37 -29.16 -20.01 5.93
N THR A 38 -28.13 -19.78 6.74
CA THR A 38 -28.20 -19.93 8.19
C THR A 38 -28.29 -18.56 8.84
N THR A 39 -29.52 -18.24 9.25
CA THR A 39 -29.88 -17.15 10.15
C THR A 39 -29.28 -17.41 11.53
N VAL A 40 -28.60 -16.39 12.08
CA VAL A 40 -28.16 -16.34 13.47
C VAL A 40 -29.38 -16.38 14.38
N SER A 41 -29.51 -17.44 15.18
CA SER A 41 -30.44 -17.49 16.31
C SER A 41 -29.64 -17.67 17.58
N GLN A 42 -29.69 -16.67 18.46
CA GLN A 42 -29.21 -16.73 19.83
C GLN A 42 -30.13 -17.67 20.63
N SER A 43 -29.54 -18.68 21.27
CA SER A 43 -30.18 -19.41 22.37
C SER A 43 -29.12 -19.80 23.39
N ASN A 44 -29.21 -19.19 24.58
CA ASN A 44 -28.42 -19.53 25.75
C ASN A 44 -28.90 -20.85 26.35
N THR A 45 -28.03 -21.86 26.43
CA THR A 45 -28.15 -22.92 27.44
C THR A 45 -26.75 -23.46 27.76
N ASN A 46 -26.40 -23.44 29.04
CA ASN A 46 -25.11 -23.86 29.59
C ASN A 46 -24.94 -25.38 29.51
N GLU A 47 -23.96 -25.84 28.71
CA GLU A 47 -23.29 -27.12 28.95
C GLU A 47 -21.77 -26.87 28.97
N GLN A 48 -21.15 -27.23 30.10
CA GLN A 48 -19.70 -27.30 30.26
C GLN A 48 -19.16 -28.43 29.38
N THR A 49 -18.68 -28.07 28.20
CA THR A 49 -17.64 -28.81 27.49
C THR A 49 -16.46 -27.86 27.34
N SER A 50 -15.29 -28.27 27.84
CA SER A 50 -14.03 -27.56 27.67
C SER A 50 -13.71 -27.44 26.18
N VAL A 51 -14.12 -26.34 25.55
CA VAL A 51 -13.66 -25.95 24.23
C VAL A 51 -12.22 -25.48 24.41
N GLU A 52 -11.27 -26.37 24.12
CA GLU A 52 -9.90 -25.96 23.83
C GLU A 52 -9.98 -24.94 22.68
N SER A 53 -9.77 -23.67 23.00
CA SER A 53 -9.87 -22.58 22.04
C SER A 53 -8.91 -22.87 20.88
N LYS A 54 -9.45 -23.18 19.69
CA LYS A 54 -8.66 -23.46 18.49
C LYS A 54 -7.67 -22.30 18.29
N LYS A 55 -6.37 -22.61 18.38
CA LYS A 55 -5.30 -21.60 18.33
C LYS A 55 -5.37 -20.81 17.02
N ASN A 56 -5.38 -19.48 17.11
CA ASN A 56 -5.42 -18.61 15.94
C ASN A 56 -4.00 -18.35 15.41
N PHE A 57 -3.49 -19.25 14.58
CA PHE A 57 -2.11 -19.16 14.05
C PHE A 57 -1.85 -17.90 13.22
N LYS A 58 -2.88 -17.26 12.67
CA LYS A 58 -2.74 -16.03 11.86
C LYS A 58 -2.14 -14.87 12.64
N GLU A 59 -2.36 -14.83 13.96
CA GLU A 59 -1.83 -13.77 14.83
C GLU A 59 -0.30 -13.77 14.90
N PHE A 60 0.35 -14.92 14.72
CA PHE A 60 1.81 -15.02 14.72
C PHE A 60 2.48 -14.30 13.55
N TYR A 61 1.74 -14.02 12.48
CA TYR A 61 2.25 -13.24 11.34
C TYR A 61 2.28 -11.74 11.57
N LYS A 62 1.80 -11.23 12.72
CA LYS A 62 1.79 -9.79 13.02
C LYS A 62 3.13 -9.08 12.75
N PRO A 63 4.31 -9.63 13.11
CA PRO A 63 5.60 -8.98 12.80
C PRO A 63 5.86 -8.84 11.29
N VAL A 64 5.36 -9.76 10.46
CA VAL A 64 5.44 -9.66 9.00
C VAL A 64 4.58 -8.49 8.52
N PHE A 65 3.36 -8.36 9.03
CA PHE A 65 2.49 -7.22 8.72
C PHE A 65 3.09 -5.89 9.19
N ASP A 66 3.71 -5.82 10.36
CA ASP A 66 4.39 -4.63 10.84
C ASP A 66 5.53 -4.19 9.88
N ASN A 67 6.23 -5.15 9.27
CA ASN A 67 7.25 -4.89 8.25
C ASN A 67 6.62 -4.41 6.93
N TYR A 68 5.58 -5.08 6.43
CA TYR A 68 4.89 -4.62 5.22
C TYR A 68 4.23 -3.26 5.41
N GLN A 69 3.72 -2.94 6.59
CA GLN A 69 3.21 -1.61 6.89
C GLN A 69 4.28 -0.53 6.68
N LYS A 70 5.51 -0.76 7.18
CA LYS A 70 6.65 0.14 6.94
C LYS A 70 6.99 0.22 5.45
N ILE A 71 7.11 -0.93 4.77
CA ILE A 71 7.41 -1.02 3.33
C ILE A 71 6.39 -0.21 2.52
N LEU A 72 5.10 -0.44 2.70
CA LEU A 72 4.04 0.16 1.89
C LEU A 72 3.87 1.67 2.14
N SER A 73 4.28 2.14 3.33
CA SER A 73 4.29 3.57 3.69
C SER A 73 5.56 4.32 3.30
N THR A 74 6.61 3.61 2.88
CA THR A 74 7.91 4.22 2.57
C THR A 74 7.83 5.00 1.26
N PRO A 75 8.31 6.25 1.21
CA PRO A 75 8.38 7.02 -0.03
C PRO A 75 9.19 6.28 -1.10
N LYS A 76 8.82 6.47 -2.37
CA LYS A 76 9.54 5.94 -3.54
C LYS A 76 10.85 6.70 -3.79
N ASP A 77 11.68 6.81 -2.76
CA ASP A 77 12.96 7.48 -2.72
C ASP A 77 14.07 6.47 -2.37
N VAL A 78 15.19 6.54 -3.08
CA VAL A 78 16.28 5.55 -2.96
C VAL A 78 16.91 5.57 -1.57
N ASN A 79 17.06 6.73 -0.93
CA ASN A 79 17.65 6.83 0.40
C ASN A 79 16.70 6.30 1.47
N ALA A 80 15.40 6.61 1.34
CA ALA A 80 14.36 6.08 2.22
C ALA A 80 14.28 4.54 2.14
N ILE A 81 14.29 3.98 0.93
CA ILE A 81 14.29 2.52 0.71
C ILE A 81 15.56 1.88 1.29
N SER A 82 16.73 2.50 1.10
CA SER A 82 17.99 2.02 1.68
C SER A 82 17.97 2.02 3.22
N GLY A 83 17.45 3.09 3.82
CA GLY A 83 17.27 3.19 5.27
C GLY A 83 16.31 2.12 5.81
N LEU A 84 15.18 1.92 5.13
CA LEU A 84 14.21 0.88 5.46
C LEU A 84 14.85 -0.51 5.40
N TYR A 85 15.54 -0.85 4.31
CA TYR A 85 16.19 -2.15 4.13
C TYR A 85 17.13 -2.49 5.29
N LYS A 86 17.92 -1.50 5.76
CA LYS A 86 18.80 -1.67 6.94
C LYS A 86 18.01 -1.96 8.22
N SER A 87 16.83 -1.35 8.38
CA SER A 87 15.97 -1.55 9.55
C SER A 87 15.24 -2.90 9.56
N LEU A 88 15.10 -3.55 8.40
CA LEU A 88 14.44 -4.86 8.25
C LEU A 88 15.39 -6.04 8.43
N GLN A 89 16.67 -5.79 8.74
CA GLN A 89 17.66 -6.83 9.01
C GLN A 89 17.48 -7.42 10.42
N GLY A 90 17.88 -8.68 10.61
CA GLY A 90 17.90 -9.34 11.92
C GLY A 90 16.99 -10.56 12.06
N THR A 91 16.30 -10.98 11.00
CA THR A 91 15.65 -12.31 10.93
C THR A 91 16.65 -13.37 10.46
N GLU A 92 16.29 -14.65 10.66
CA GLU A 92 17.11 -15.79 10.19
C GLU A 92 17.31 -15.77 8.67
N ARG A 93 16.27 -15.37 7.93
CA ARG A 93 16.33 -15.03 6.50
C ARG A 93 15.79 -13.60 6.32
N PRO A 94 16.64 -12.58 6.14
CA PRO A 94 16.19 -11.22 5.89
C PRO A 94 15.58 -11.11 4.49
N ILE A 95 14.62 -10.18 4.33
CA ILE A 95 14.03 -9.86 3.02
C ILE A 95 15.11 -9.24 2.13
N ASN A 96 15.22 -9.68 0.87
CA ASN A 96 16.19 -9.14 -0.06
C ASN A 96 15.93 -7.65 -0.36
N SER A 97 16.98 -6.87 -0.60
CA SER A 97 16.86 -5.44 -0.95
C SER A 97 15.98 -5.20 -2.17
N TRP A 98 16.04 -6.07 -3.18
CA TRP A 98 15.20 -5.98 -4.37
C TRP A 98 13.74 -6.27 -4.11
N SER A 99 13.45 -7.20 -3.19
CA SER A 99 12.08 -7.49 -2.75
C SER A 99 11.48 -6.27 -2.04
N VAL A 100 12.26 -5.61 -1.18
CA VAL A 100 11.85 -4.36 -0.51
C VAL A 100 11.58 -3.26 -1.53
N GLU A 101 12.51 -3.01 -2.45
CA GLU A 101 12.36 -2.01 -3.51
C GLU A 101 11.09 -2.27 -4.34
N ASN A 102 10.90 -3.49 -4.82
CA ASN A 102 9.74 -3.85 -5.63
C ASN A 102 8.42 -3.63 -4.88
N ALA A 103 8.36 -4.04 -3.62
CA ALA A 103 7.17 -3.86 -2.79
C ALA A 103 6.86 -2.38 -2.52
N VAL A 104 7.87 -1.51 -2.36
CA VAL A 104 7.68 -0.05 -2.24
C VAL A 104 7.14 0.53 -3.54
N PHE A 105 7.73 0.17 -4.69
CA PHE A 105 7.29 0.72 -5.98
C PHE A 105 5.90 0.24 -6.41
N GLN A 106 5.49 -0.95 -5.96
CA GLN A 106 4.22 -1.59 -6.30
C GLN A 106 3.23 -1.64 -5.12
N SER A 107 3.39 -0.75 -4.14
CA SER A 107 2.64 -0.79 -2.88
C SER A 107 1.12 -0.81 -3.06
N ASP A 108 0.57 -0.17 -4.09
CA ASP A 108 -0.86 -0.16 -4.43
C ASP A 108 -1.40 -1.53 -4.89
N LYS A 109 -0.52 -2.40 -5.40
CA LYS A 109 -0.84 -3.73 -5.94
C LYS A 109 -0.48 -4.87 -5.00
N MET A 110 0.15 -4.56 -3.87
CA MET A 110 0.49 -5.59 -2.89
C MET A 110 -0.78 -6.17 -2.28
N ARG A 111 -0.86 -7.50 -2.26
CA ARG A 111 -1.92 -8.30 -1.65
C ARG A 111 -1.31 -9.40 -0.80
N TYR A 112 -2.10 -9.94 0.11
CA TYR A 112 -1.74 -11.13 0.87
C TYR A 112 -2.89 -12.13 0.88
N THR A 113 -2.58 -13.40 1.12
CA THR A 113 -3.59 -14.44 1.38
C THR A 113 -3.02 -15.46 2.35
N TYR A 114 -3.91 -16.18 3.01
CA TYR A 114 -3.56 -17.35 3.80
C TYR A 114 -3.94 -18.61 3.03
N ALA A 115 -3.09 -19.64 3.08
CA ALA A 115 -3.37 -20.93 2.49
C ALA A 115 -2.62 -22.03 3.25
N ASP A 116 -3.30 -23.11 3.60
CA ASP A 116 -2.70 -24.32 4.17
C ASP A 116 -2.07 -25.13 3.03
N LEU A 117 -0.77 -24.94 2.79
CA LEU A 117 -0.08 -25.46 1.62
C LEU A 117 0.31 -26.93 1.78
N ASN A 118 0.60 -27.36 3.01
CA ASN A 118 1.03 -28.71 3.38
C ASN A 118 -0.08 -29.57 4.03
N GLN A 119 -1.29 -29.02 4.18
CA GLN A 119 -2.48 -29.69 4.73
C GLN A 119 -2.31 -30.13 6.19
N ASP A 120 -1.59 -29.34 6.99
CA ASP A 120 -1.37 -29.62 8.41
C ASP A 120 -2.35 -28.89 9.35
N GLY A 121 -3.26 -28.08 8.78
CA GLY A 121 -4.23 -27.28 9.51
C GLY A 121 -3.71 -25.91 9.96
N VAL A 122 -2.47 -25.56 9.63
CA VAL A 122 -1.87 -24.22 9.81
C VAL A 122 -1.73 -23.56 8.43
N GLU A 123 -2.26 -22.35 8.28
CA GLU A 123 -2.16 -21.63 7.02
C GLU A 123 -0.83 -20.85 6.92
N GLU A 124 -0.11 -21.01 5.80
CA GLU A 124 0.99 -20.14 5.40
C GLU A 124 0.49 -18.78 4.91
N LEU A 125 1.34 -17.75 5.05
CA LEU A 125 1.10 -16.41 4.53
C LEU A 125 1.82 -16.24 3.18
N LEU A 126 1.04 -16.00 2.14
CA LEU A 126 1.53 -15.59 0.83
C LEU A 126 1.38 -14.08 0.67
N VAL A 127 2.41 -13.45 0.11
CA VAL A 127 2.40 -12.04 -0.26
C VAL A 127 2.74 -11.90 -1.73
N GLY A 128 1.91 -11.18 -2.48
CA GLY A 128 2.05 -11.08 -3.92
C GLY A 128 1.66 -9.72 -4.49
N VAL A 129 2.08 -9.49 -5.73
CA VAL A 129 1.73 -8.30 -6.50
C VAL A 129 0.65 -8.69 -7.51
N GLU A 130 -0.50 -8.04 -7.43
CA GLU A 130 -1.58 -8.16 -8.41
C GLU A 130 -1.12 -7.70 -9.80
N GLN A 131 -1.26 -8.58 -10.80
CA GLN A 131 -0.94 -8.33 -12.20
C GLN A 131 -2.19 -7.89 -12.98
N SER A 132 -2.00 -7.22 -14.12
CA SER A 132 -3.11 -6.72 -14.95
C SER A 132 -4.04 -7.81 -15.50
N ASN A 133 -3.59 -9.06 -15.57
CA ASN A 133 -4.36 -10.22 -15.99
C ASN A 133 -5.10 -10.93 -14.83
N GLY A 134 -5.12 -10.31 -13.65
CA GLY A 134 -5.72 -10.86 -12.42
C GLY A 134 -4.91 -12.01 -11.80
N ASP A 135 -3.68 -12.23 -12.25
CA ASP A 135 -2.75 -13.17 -11.64
C ASP A 135 -1.90 -12.48 -10.56
N TYR A 136 -1.11 -13.26 -9.82
CA TYR A 136 -0.26 -12.77 -8.74
C TYR A 136 1.18 -13.20 -8.93
N PHE A 137 2.08 -12.22 -8.94
CA PHE A 137 3.50 -12.49 -8.78
C PHE A 137 3.79 -12.65 -7.30
N ILE A 138 4.07 -13.88 -6.85
CA ILE A 138 4.37 -14.17 -5.44
C ILE A 138 5.73 -13.55 -5.10
N SER A 139 5.70 -12.62 -4.15
CA SER A 139 6.86 -11.84 -3.70
C SER A 139 7.43 -12.34 -2.36
N GLY A 140 6.62 -13.06 -1.58
CA GLY A 140 7.06 -13.65 -0.31
C GLY A 140 6.16 -14.80 0.12
N LEU A 141 6.78 -15.85 0.65
CA LEU A 141 6.11 -17.00 1.27
C LEU A 141 6.64 -17.17 2.69
N TYR A 142 5.75 -17.01 3.67
CA TYR A 142 6.07 -17.08 5.08
C TYR A 142 5.34 -18.25 5.75
N TYR A 143 6.05 -19.04 6.52
CA TYR A 143 5.52 -20.17 7.27
C TYR A 143 5.90 -20.03 8.75
N LEU A 144 5.26 -20.80 9.63
CA LEU A 144 5.56 -20.76 11.06
C LEU A 144 6.54 -21.87 11.44
N VAL A 145 7.59 -21.51 12.17
CA VAL A 145 8.47 -22.44 12.87
C VAL A 145 8.38 -22.16 14.35
N ASN A 146 7.86 -23.11 15.13
CA ASN A 146 7.60 -22.92 16.56
C ASN A 146 6.89 -21.58 16.84
N GLU A 147 5.78 -21.31 16.12
CA GLU A 147 4.95 -20.11 16.27
C GLU A 147 5.63 -18.79 15.90
N LYS A 148 6.76 -18.85 15.19
CA LYS A 148 7.47 -17.68 14.68
C LYS A 148 7.43 -17.66 13.15
N PRO A 149 7.06 -16.53 12.52
CA PRO A 149 7.06 -16.44 11.07
C PRO A 149 8.49 -16.42 10.53
N VAL A 150 8.74 -17.27 9.54
CA VAL A 150 10.00 -17.38 8.81
C VAL A 150 9.72 -17.18 7.33
N LEU A 151 10.50 -16.33 6.66
CA LEU A 151 10.50 -16.23 5.21
C LEU A 151 11.12 -17.50 4.63
N LEU A 152 10.36 -18.29 3.86
CA LEU A 152 10.89 -19.49 3.22
C LEU A 152 11.46 -19.18 1.83
N ALA A 153 10.74 -18.40 1.03
CA ALA A 153 11.12 -18.02 -0.33
C ALA A 153 10.56 -16.64 -0.69
N GLU A 154 11.20 -15.94 -1.62
CA GLU A 154 10.78 -14.61 -2.07
C GLU A 154 10.79 -14.48 -3.59
N GLY A 155 10.15 -13.45 -4.13
CA GLY A 155 10.11 -13.19 -5.57
C GLY A 155 10.45 -11.74 -5.84
N PHE A 156 11.40 -11.49 -6.74
CA PHE A 156 11.77 -10.14 -7.11
C PHE A 156 12.38 -10.05 -8.52
N LEU A 157 12.33 -8.83 -9.04
CA LEU A 157 12.93 -8.41 -10.29
C LEU A 157 13.80 -7.20 -9.96
N ALA A 158 15.12 -7.35 -9.94
CA ALA A 158 16.00 -6.23 -9.66
C ALA A 158 15.84 -5.11 -10.70
N GLY A 159 15.72 -3.86 -10.22
CA GLY A 159 15.65 -2.67 -11.06
C GLY A 159 16.94 -2.39 -11.83
N HIS A 160 18.08 -2.90 -11.32
CA HIS A 160 19.38 -2.84 -11.98
C HIS A 160 20.19 -4.13 -11.69
N GLY A 161 21.20 -4.44 -12.52
CA GLY A 161 22.06 -5.62 -12.34
C GLY A 161 21.45 -6.97 -12.74
N GLY A 162 20.16 -7.02 -13.10
CA GLY A 162 19.55 -8.18 -13.76
C GLY A 162 19.23 -9.37 -12.86
N ALA A 163 19.38 -9.27 -11.53
CA ALA A 163 19.00 -10.34 -10.62
C ALA A 163 17.48 -10.59 -10.64
N ARG A 164 17.09 -11.86 -10.63
CA ARG A 164 15.69 -12.33 -10.67
C ARG A 164 15.53 -13.45 -9.66
N ASN A 165 14.39 -13.48 -9.00
CA ASN A 165 13.99 -14.59 -8.14
C ASN A 165 12.50 -14.83 -8.29
N SER A 166 12.08 -16.08 -8.33
CA SER A 166 10.67 -16.47 -8.32
C SER A 166 10.51 -17.80 -7.59
N MET A 167 9.26 -18.18 -7.36
CA MET A 167 8.95 -19.48 -6.78
C MET A 167 7.79 -20.14 -7.51
N ASN A 168 7.83 -21.47 -7.57
CA ASN A 168 6.71 -22.31 -7.93
C ASN A 168 6.25 -23.06 -6.68
N ILE A 169 4.94 -22.97 -6.40
CA ILE A 169 4.30 -23.61 -5.24
C ILE A 169 3.49 -24.77 -5.79
N TYR A 170 3.80 -25.99 -5.35
CA TYR A 170 3.10 -27.19 -5.75
C TYR A 170 2.09 -27.60 -4.67
N LYS A 171 1.01 -28.25 -5.09
CA LYS A 171 0.04 -28.89 -4.20
C LYS A 171 0.77 -29.89 -3.30
N GLY A 172 0.50 -29.85 -2.00
CA GLY A 172 1.14 -30.75 -1.02
C GLY A 172 2.41 -30.19 -0.36
N GLY A 173 2.69 -28.90 -0.52
CA GLY A 173 3.67 -28.19 0.33
C GLY A 173 5.09 -28.12 -0.22
N ASP A 174 5.32 -28.53 -1.47
CA ASP A 174 6.63 -28.38 -2.11
C ASP A 174 6.78 -27.02 -2.77
N ILE A 175 7.94 -26.39 -2.56
CA ILE A 175 8.25 -25.03 -3.01
C ILE A 175 9.56 -25.04 -3.78
N LEU A 176 9.53 -24.74 -5.08
CA LEU A 176 10.73 -24.58 -5.90
C LEU A 176 11.07 -23.09 -6.03
N GLU A 177 12.10 -22.65 -5.33
CA GLU A 177 12.66 -21.30 -5.46
C GLU A 177 13.73 -21.28 -6.55
N LEU A 178 13.64 -20.32 -7.48
CA LEU A 178 14.54 -20.16 -8.62
C LEU A 178 15.14 -18.76 -8.59
N SER A 179 16.46 -18.67 -8.52
CA SER A 179 17.22 -17.43 -8.64
C SER A 179 18.04 -17.46 -9.93
N TRP A 180 18.08 -16.35 -10.68
CA TRP A 180 18.89 -16.27 -11.90
C TRP A 180 19.27 -14.84 -12.30
N SER A 181 20.28 -14.72 -13.17
CA SER A 181 20.60 -13.48 -13.88
C SER A 181 19.80 -13.39 -15.18
N SER A 182 19.10 -12.29 -15.41
CA SER A 182 18.31 -12.08 -16.63
C SER A 182 19.17 -12.03 -17.91
N GLY A 183 20.46 -11.72 -17.79
CA GLY A 183 21.37 -11.64 -18.95
C GLY A 183 21.87 -13.00 -19.41
N THR A 184 22.14 -13.92 -18.49
CA THR A 184 22.70 -15.25 -18.81
C THR A 184 21.69 -16.39 -18.66
N GLY A 185 20.63 -16.19 -17.88
CA GLY A 185 19.72 -17.23 -17.43
C GLY A 185 20.31 -18.12 -16.32
N GLU A 186 21.58 -17.95 -15.97
CA GLU A 186 22.26 -18.80 -14.99
C GLU A 186 21.86 -18.43 -13.57
N GLY A 187 21.73 -19.44 -12.72
CA GLY A 187 21.54 -19.25 -11.30
C GLY A 187 21.32 -20.55 -10.55
N ARG A 188 20.50 -20.52 -9.50
CA ARG A 188 20.34 -21.59 -8.53
C ARG A 188 18.87 -21.92 -8.32
N GLY A 189 18.53 -23.20 -8.33
CA GLY A 189 17.21 -23.70 -7.96
C GLY A 189 17.25 -24.53 -6.69
N VAL A 190 16.29 -24.33 -5.80
CA VAL A 190 16.18 -25.03 -4.51
C VAL A 190 14.75 -25.52 -4.32
N LEU A 191 14.60 -26.83 -4.13
CA LEU A 191 13.32 -27.46 -3.81
C LEU A 191 13.22 -27.67 -2.30
N TYR A 192 12.21 -27.06 -1.69
CA TYR A 192 11.84 -27.22 -0.30
C TYR A 192 10.56 -28.03 -0.15
N HIS A 193 10.38 -28.65 1.02
CA HIS A 193 9.15 -29.27 1.48
C HIS A 193 8.73 -28.68 2.82
N LEU A 194 7.51 -28.16 2.90
CA LEU A 194 6.90 -27.71 4.14
C LEU A 194 6.56 -28.92 5.02
N ASN A 195 7.34 -29.11 6.09
CA ASN A 195 7.08 -30.17 7.07
C ASN A 195 5.84 -29.85 7.91
N LEU A 196 5.17 -30.88 8.42
CA LEU A 196 3.98 -30.74 9.27
C LEU A 196 4.32 -30.17 10.66
N ASN A 197 3.30 -29.63 11.34
CA ASN A 197 3.36 -29.23 12.75
C ASN A 197 4.38 -28.10 13.03
N GLN A 198 4.46 -27.12 12.13
CA GLN A 198 5.36 -25.95 12.27
C GLN A 198 6.85 -26.34 12.45
N GLN A 199 7.26 -27.46 11.85
CA GLN A 199 8.68 -27.81 11.74
C GLN A 199 9.33 -27.00 10.62
N ALA A 200 10.61 -26.66 10.79
CA ALA A 200 11.38 -25.98 9.75
C ALA A 200 11.33 -26.77 8.43
N ALA A 201 11.13 -26.09 7.30
CA ALA A 201 11.01 -26.73 6.00
C ALA A 201 12.27 -27.54 5.64
N SER A 202 12.09 -28.70 5.02
CA SER A 202 13.18 -29.54 4.54
C SER A 202 13.68 -29.03 3.19
N LYS A 203 14.99 -28.94 3.00
CA LYS A 203 15.59 -28.77 1.66
C LYS A 203 15.75 -30.15 1.02
N LEU A 204 14.99 -30.41 -0.03
CA LEU A 204 15.00 -31.71 -0.74
C LEU A 204 16.07 -31.79 -1.81
N GLN A 205 16.25 -30.72 -2.58
CA GLN A 205 17.19 -30.67 -3.70
C GLN A 205 17.72 -29.25 -3.89
N GLU A 206 18.96 -29.14 -4.35
CA GLU A 206 19.59 -27.86 -4.65
C GLU A 206 20.58 -28.04 -5.81
N GLN A 207 20.40 -27.31 -6.91
CA GLN A 207 21.28 -27.45 -8.08
C GLN A 207 21.41 -26.13 -8.86
N ASP A 208 22.50 -26.03 -9.62
CA ASP A 208 22.69 -24.93 -10.55
C ASP A 208 21.77 -25.14 -11.73
N ILE A 209 21.19 -24.05 -12.20
CA ILE A 209 20.18 -24.06 -13.26
C ILE A 209 20.56 -23.02 -14.31
N ARG A 210 19.99 -23.21 -15.49
CA ARG A 210 19.90 -22.17 -16.50
C ARG A 210 18.44 -22.03 -16.89
N VAL A 211 17.79 -20.94 -16.48
CA VAL A 211 16.40 -20.63 -16.80
C VAL A 211 16.29 -20.48 -18.33
N PRO A 212 15.67 -21.45 -19.02
CA PRO A 212 15.56 -21.44 -20.47
C PRO A 212 14.43 -20.50 -20.89
N GLY A 213 14.59 -19.79 -22.01
CA GLY A 213 13.52 -18.95 -22.53
C GLY A 213 12.27 -19.71 -23.00
N ASN A 214 12.34 -21.04 -23.17
CA ASN A 214 11.29 -21.86 -23.78
C ASN A 214 11.06 -23.24 -23.13
N LYS A 215 11.72 -23.56 -22.01
CA LYS A 215 11.60 -24.86 -21.33
C LYS A 215 11.39 -24.63 -19.83
N SER A 216 10.43 -25.34 -19.25
CA SER A 216 10.23 -25.31 -17.80
C SER A 216 11.25 -26.18 -17.06
N LEU A 217 11.61 -25.79 -15.84
CA LEU A 217 12.55 -26.48 -14.97
C LEU A 217 11.88 -27.48 -14.00
N HIS A 218 10.54 -27.60 -14.00
CA HIS A 218 9.84 -28.46 -13.03
C HIS A 218 10.36 -29.90 -13.02
N SER A 219 10.56 -30.50 -14.20
CA SER A 219 11.01 -31.90 -14.34
C SER A 219 12.39 -32.15 -13.73
N ASP A 220 13.25 -31.14 -13.76
CA ASP A 220 14.62 -31.22 -13.26
C ASP A 220 14.66 -31.33 -11.71
N PHE A 221 13.53 -31.04 -11.07
CA PHE A 221 13.26 -31.18 -9.64
C PHE A 221 12.18 -32.24 -9.35
N GLY A 222 11.87 -33.12 -10.31
CA GLY A 222 10.86 -34.16 -10.14
C GLY A 222 9.42 -33.65 -10.02
N LYS A 223 9.12 -32.49 -10.61
CA LYS A 223 7.82 -31.83 -10.57
C LYS A 223 7.20 -31.64 -11.95
N THR A 224 5.90 -31.34 -11.96
CA THR A 224 5.11 -31.11 -13.16
C THR A 224 4.23 -29.86 -13.04
N GLU A 225 3.82 -29.28 -14.16
CA GLU A 225 2.93 -28.11 -14.18
C GLU A 225 1.53 -28.43 -13.61
N ALA A 226 1.06 -29.67 -13.74
CA ALA A 226 -0.25 -30.10 -13.22
C ALA A 226 -0.32 -30.06 -11.68
N GLU A 227 0.84 -30.14 -11.03
CA GLU A 227 0.99 -30.04 -9.58
C GLU A 227 1.02 -28.60 -9.09
N LEU A 228 1.14 -27.59 -9.97
CA LEU A 228 1.17 -26.19 -9.56
C LEU A 228 -0.15 -25.78 -8.90
N MET A 229 -0.01 -24.96 -7.87
CA MET A 229 -1.13 -24.30 -7.22
C MET A 229 -1.71 -23.22 -8.14
N ASN A 230 -3.04 -23.07 -8.13
CA ASN A 230 -3.72 -21.98 -8.84
C ASN A 230 -4.02 -20.82 -7.88
N PHE A 231 -3.22 -19.75 -7.96
CA PHE A 231 -3.34 -18.61 -7.04
C PHE A 231 -4.61 -17.79 -7.26
N LYS A 232 -5.22 -17.83 -8.45
CA LYS A 232 -6.42 -17.02 -8.77
C LYS A 232 -7.65 -17.41 -7.94
N GLN A 233 -7.63 -18.58 -7.33
CA GLN A 233 -8.73 -19.11 -6.53
C GLN A 233 -8.62 -18.76 -5.04
N LEU A 234 -7.53 -18.11 -4.63
CA LEU A 234 -7.31 -17.72 -3.24
C LEU A 234 -8.02 -16.40 -2.89
N ASP A 235 -8.37 -16.25 -1.62
CA ASP A 235 -8.99 -15.04 -1.06
C ASP A 235 -7.94 -13.95 -0.79
N TRP A 236 -7.48 -13.31 -1.88
CA TRP A 236 -6.49 -12.24 -1.81
C TRP A 236 -7.05 -10.97 -1.17
N LYS A 237 -6.34 -10.48 -0.16
CA LYS A 237 -6.68 -9.30 0.64
C LYS A 237 -5.70 -8.18 0.37
N LYS A 238 -6.20 -6.94 0.44
CA LYS A 238 -5.34 -5.76 0.44
C LYS A 238 -4.66 -5.65 1.79
N PHE A 239 -3.39 -5.26 1.79
CA PHE A 239 -2.79 -4.75 3.02
C PHE A 239 -3.55 -3.51 3.43
N GLU A 240 -3.93 -3.45 4.71
CA GLU A 240 -4.38 -2.22 5.31
C GLU A 240 -3.18 -1.26 5.26
N SER A 241 -3.29 -0.21 4.44
CA SER A 241 -2.28 0.84 4.45
C SER A 241 -2.20 1.41 5.86
N SER A 242 -1.05 1.93 6.29
CA SER A 242 -0.99 2.85 7.44
C SER A 242 -1.90 4.07 7.25
N THR A 243 -2.37 4.31 6.02
CA THR A 243 -3.41 5.29 5.66
C THR A 243 -4.84 4.74 5.78
N SER A 244 -4.99 3.43 5.99
CA SER A 244 -6.20 2.75 6.45
C SER A 244 -6.04 2.47 7.95
N SER A 245 -6.10 3.54 8.75
CA SER A 245 -6.51 3.38 10.13
C SER A 245 -7.87 2.69 10.11
N LYS A 246 -7.90 1.39 10.42
CA LYS A 246 -9.07 0.67 10.92
C LYS A 246 -10.37 1.04 10.18
N THR A 247 -10.77 0.20 9.24
CA THR A 247 -12.21 0.04 8.94
C THR A 247 -12.86 -0.48 10.22
N ILE A 248 -13.21 0.46 11.11
CA ILE A 248 -14.22 0.27 12.13
C ILE A 248 -15.48 0.01 11.33
N SER A 249 -16.08 -1.15 11.58
CA SER A 249 -17.46 -1.45 11.21
C SER A 249 -18.30 -0.18 11.29
N SER A 250 -18.96 0.19 10.19
CA SER A 250 -20.06 1.13 10.06
C SER A 250 -20.75 1.61 11.36
N GLU A 251 -20.04 2.41 12.15
CA GLU A 251 -20.49 3.20 13.29
C GLU A 251 -19.56 4.43 13.34
N GLU A 252 -19.98 5.47 12.61
CA GLU A 252 -19.57 6.89 12.67
C GLU A 252 -18.06 7.20 12.81
N GLN A 253 -17.34 7.32 11.67
CA GLN A 253 -16.15 8.17 11.61
C GLN A 253 -16.56 9.63 11.82
N LYS A 254 -16.24 10.19 12.99
CA LYS A 254 -16.43 11.61 13.26
C LYS A 254 -15.46 12.42 12.40
N ALA A 255 -15.98 13.10 11.39
CA ALA A 255 -15.19 13.96 10.52
C ALA A 255 -14.40 14.99 11.38
N PRO A 256 -13.08 15.15 11.16
CA PRO A 256 -12.27 16.09 11.95
C PRO A 256 -12.69 17.55 11.73
N TRP A 257 -13.35 17.84 10.61
CA TRP A 257 -13.96 19.13 10.30
C TRP A 257 -15.46 18.97 10.05
N ASN A 258 -16.23 20.00 10.42
CA ASN A 258 -17.67 20.06 10.19
C ASN A 258 -18.16 21.52 10.19
N ALA A 259 -19.44 21.73 9.85
CA ALA A 259 -20.05 23.05 9.75
C ALA A 259 -20.02 23.87 11.07
N SER A 260 -20.08 23.21 12.24
CA SER A 260 -20.00 23.89 13.54
C SER A 260 -18.60 24.47 13.78
N LYS A 261 -17.56 23.66 13.52
CA LYS A 261 -16.16 24.10 13.60
C LYS A 261 -15.86 25.21 12.59
N SER A 262 -16.38 25.06 11.38
CA SER A 262 -16.32 26.07 10.32
C SER A 262 -16.91 27.42 10.75
N ALA A 263 -18.09 27.43 11.37
CA ALA A 263 -18.74 28.64 11.88
C ALA A 263 -17.95 29.30 13.02
N LYS A 264 -17.36 28.49 13.93
CA LYS A 264 -16.48 29.00 15.00
C LYS A 264 -15.22 29.65 14.44
N LEU A 265 -14.58 29.01 13.45
CA LEU A 265 -13.40 29.57 12.79
C LEU A 265 -13.75 30.89 12.09
N GLU A 266 -14.88 30.95 11.40
CA GLU A 266 -15.34 32.17 10.72
C GLU A 266 -15.52 33.35 11.69
N ALA A 267 -16.16 33.10 12.84
CA ALA A 267 -16.33 34.09 13.88
C ALA A 267 -14.99 34.56 14.46
N PHE A 268 -14.05 33.63 14.70
CA PHE A 268 -12.71 33.96 15.15
C PHE A 268 -11.96 34.82 14.14
N ILE A 269 -11.95 34.44 12.85
CA ILE A 269 -11.21 35.14 11.80
C ILE A 269 -11.68 36.58 11.65
N LYS A 270 -12.99 36.83 11.78
CA LYS A 270 -13.53 38.18 11.77
C LYS A 270 -12.93 39.07 12.86
N GLY A 271 -13.00 38.63 14.13
CA GLY A 271 -12.47 39.39 15.26
C GLY A 271 -10.93 39.46 15.28
N TRP A 272 -10.26 38.42 14.80
CA TRP A 272 -8.82 38.38 14.63
C TRP A 272 -8.34 39.39 13.57
N GLY A 273 -8.99 39.43 12.40
CA GLY A 273 -8.68 40.40 11.36
C GLY A 273 -8.85 41.84 11.82
N GLU A 274 -9.93 42.15 12.53
CA GLU A 274 -10.17 43.48 13.12
C GLU A 274 -9.03 43.89 14.08
N ARG A 275 -8.58 42.99 14.96
CA ARG A 275 -7.47 43.27 15.90
C ARG A 275 -6.13 43.54 15.22
N LEU A 276 -5.87 42.89 14.08
CA LEU A 276 -4.65 43.10 13.31
C LEU A 276 -4.73 44.33 12.38
N GLY A 277 -5.83 45.08 12.40
CA GLY A 277 -6.07 46.17 11.44
C GLY A 277 -6.22 45.66 10.00
N GLN A 278 -6.67 44.41 9.84
CA GLN A 278 -6.96 43.72 8.58
C GLN A 278 -8.41 43.20 8.60
N PRO A 279 -9.41 44.09 8.69
CA PRO A 279 -10.82 43.68 8.68
C PRO A 279 -11.21 43.05 7.33
N ASN A 280 -12.41 42.48 7.22
CA ASN A 280 -12.99 42.00 5.95
C ASN A 280 -12.32 40.75 5.33
N TYR A 281 -11.85 39.81 6.15
CA TYR A 281 -11.59 38.45 5.65
C TYR A 281 -12.89 37.79 5.18
N GLN A 282 -12.90 37.33 3.93
CA GLN A 282 -14.02 36.62 3.33
C GLN A 282 -13.74 35.13 3.27
N LYS A 283 -14.74 34.34 3.68
CA LYS A 283 -14.71 32.88 3.65
C LYS A 283 -15.01 32.33 2.26
N GLY A 284 -14.28 31.29 1.89
CA GLY A 284 -14.72 30.31 0.89
C GLY A 284 -14.02 30.35 -0.46
N ILE A 285 -14.52 29.44 -1.32
CA ILE A 285 -14.23 29.24 -2.76
C ILE A 285 -15.39 29.87 -3.57
N SER A 286 -15.82 31.08 -3.20
CA SER A 286 -16.88 31.80 -3.90
C SER A 286 -16.30 33.08 -4.49
N GLY A 287 -15.89 33.01 -5.76
CA GLY A 287 -15.46 34.18 -6.54
C GLY A 287 -14.02 34.14 -7.07
N GLY A 288 -13.47 32.99 -7.45
CA GLY A 288 -12.20 32.94 -8.19
C GLY A 288 -11.44 31.62 -8.03
N ASP A 289 -11.54 30.80 -9.08
CA ASP A 289 -10.92 29.50 -9.35
C ASP A 289 -9.42 29.41 -9.03
N VAL A 290 -9.07 29.05 -7.80
CA VAL A 290 -7.78 28.41 -7.53
C VAL A 290 -8.09 26.99 -7.08
N GLY A 291 -8.23 26.09 -8.05
CA GLY A 291 -8.30 24.66 -7.77
C GLY A 291 -7.04 24.19 -7.06
N ALA A 292 -7.13 23.06 -6.35
CA ALA A 292 -5.98 22.52 -5.60
C ALA A 292 -4.76 22.25 -6.51
N ASP A 293 -5.00 22.03 -7.81
CA ASP A 293 -3.98 21.90 -8.85
C ASP A 293 -3.10 23.15 -9.08
N HIS A 294 -3.51 24.30 -8.55
CA HIS A 294 -2.82 25.58 -8.70
C HIS A 294 -2.16 26.06 -7.41
N LEU A 295 -1.98 25.16 -6.43
CA LEU A 295 -1.32 25.45 -5.17
C LEU A 295 0.13 24.95 -5.20
N TYR A 296 1.05 25.83 -4.80
CA TYR A 296 2.47 25.55 -4.78
C TYR A 296 3.08 25.97 -3.45
N THR A 297 4.11 25.25 -2.98
CA THR A 297 4.88 25.66 -1.81
C THR A 297 5.81 26.82 -2.19
N LEU A 298 5.78 27.88 -1.39
CA LEU A 298 6.75 28.97 -1.50
C LEU A 298 8.01 28.57 -0.72
N ARG A 299 9.15 28.49 -1.41
CA ARG A 299 10.45 28.15 -0.85
C ARG A 299 11.37 29.35 -0.92
N ASP A 300 12.09 29.63 0.17
CA ASP A 300 13.10 30.70 0.21
C ASP A 300 14.40 30.30 -0.51
N ASP A 301 14.60 28.99 -0.73
CA ASP A 301 15.86 28.38 -1.16
C ASP A 301 15.82 27.71 -2.55
N GLY A 302 14.75 27.87 -3.32
CA GLY A 302 14.61 27.16 -4.60
C GLY A 302 13.28 27.38 -5.32
N PRO A 303 13.04 26.66 -6.44
CA PRO A 303 11.80 26.76 -7.18
C PRO A 303 10.63 26.22 -6.36
N SER A 304 9.45 26.85 -6.50
CA SER A 304 8.21 26.39 -5.86
C SER A 304 7.79 25.00 -6.36
N GLU A 305 7.28 24.16 -5.46
CA GLU A 305 6.84 22.80 -5.79
C GLU A 305 5.33 22.69 -5.76
N LYS A 306 4.75 21.88 -6.64
CA LYS A 306 3.30 21.64 -6.67
C LYS A 306 2.87 20.93 -5.38
N MET A 307 1.85 21.45 -4.71
CA MET A 307 1.32 20.84 -3.49
C MET A 307 0.45 19.63 -3.82
N ASN A 308 0.62 18.54 -3.08
CA ASN A 308 -0.35 17.45 -3.02
C ASN A 308 -1.50 17.86 -2.08
N ALA A 309 -2.45 18.64 -2.60
CA ALA A 309 -3.56 19.18 -1.84
C ALA A 309 -4.91 18.83 -2.46
N GLU A 310 -5.96 18.81 -1.65
CA GLU A 310 -7.35 18.75 -2.10
C GLU A 310 -8.23 19.60 -1.17
N TYR A 311 -9.38 20.04 -1.66
CA TYR A 311 -10.39 20.73 -0.84
C TYR A 311 -11.40 19.72 -0.29
N THR A 312 -11.80 19.87 0.98
CA THR A 312 -12.77 18.97 1.63
C THR A 312 -13.50 19.67 2.77
N ASP A 313 -14.82 19.51 2.84
CA ASP A 313 -15.65 20.11 3.91
C ASP A 313 -15.56 19.31 5.24
N THR A 314 -14.93 18.14 5.20
CA THR A 314 -14.88 17.19 6.33
C THR A 314 -13.48 17.03 6.91
N GLY A 315 -12.44 17.45 6.18
CA GLY A 315 -11.05 17.13 6.50
C GLY A 315 -10.69 15.65 6.26
N LEU A 316 -11.61 14.85 5.71
CA LEU A 316 -11.34 13.51 5.20
C LEU A 316 -10.92 13.60 3.74
N GLY A 317 -10.03 12.71 3.32
CA GLY A 317 -9.49 12.67 1.98
C GLY A 317 -8.13 11.96 1.90
N ASN A 318 -7.52 11.94 0.71
CA ASN A 318 -6.28 11.20 0.42
C ASN A 318 -5.06 12.11 0.16
N ALA A 319 -5.24 13.41 -0.01
CA ALA A 319 -4.15 14.34 -0.27
C ALA A 319 -3.28 14.56 0.97
N GLN A 320 -2.01 14.97 0.76
CA GLN A 320 -1.10 15.32 1.85
C GLN A 320 -1.66 16.50 2.66
N TYR A 321 -2.28 17.47 1.99
CA TYR A 321 -2.91 18.64 2.61
C TYR A 321 -4.39 18.70 2.25
N ARG A 322 -5.25 18.44 3.22
CA ARG A 322 -6.70 18.46 3.08
C ARG A 322 -7.21 19.83 3.53
N ILE A 323 -7.41 20.72 2.58
CA ILE A 323 -7.77 22.12 2.83
C ILE A 323 -9.26 22.17 3.17
N VAL A 324 -9.55 22.55 4.40
CA VAL A 324 -10.92 22.62 4.93
C VAL A 324 -11.52 24.00 4.85
N GLU A 325 -10.69 25.04 4.88
CA GLU A 325 -11.15 26.43 4.78
C GLU A 325 -10.10 27.32 4.11
N ARG A 326 -10.58 28.41 3.50
CA ARG A 326 -9.76 29.50 3.00
C ARG A 326 -10.41 30.83 3.39
N TYR A 327 -9.59 31.77 3.84
CA TYR A 327 -9.98 33.15 4.08
C TYR A 327 -9.07 34.10 3.33
N SER A 328 -9.63 35.07 2.60
CA SER A 328 -8.86 36.07 1.87
C SER A 328 -9.31 37.48 2.23
N ASN A 329 -8.33 38.37 2.46
CA ASN A 329 -8.54 39.79 2.64
C ASN A 329 -8.05 40.54 1.38
N TRP A 330 -8.95 41.31 0.76
CA TRP A 330 -8.72 42.03 -0.48
C TRP A 330 -8.65 43.55 -0.32
N ASP A 331 -8.74 44.07 0.90
CA ASP A 331 -8.83 45.51 1.16
C ASP A 331 -7.59 46.28 0.67
N LYS A 332 -6.44 45.60 0.56
CA LYS A 332 -5.16 46.16 0.11
C LYS A 332 -4.76 45.72 -1.29
N TYR A 333 -5.74 45.37 -2.15
CA TYR A 333 -5.49 44.98 -3.54
C TYR A 333 -4.48 45.93 -4.23
N PRO A 334 -3.46 45.41 -4.95
CA PRO A 334 -3.27 44.00 -5.35
C PRO A 334 -2.66 43.08 -4.29
N ASN A 335 -2.30 43.59 -3.11
CA ASN A 335 -1.75 42.78 -2.04
C ASN A 335 -2.89 42.10 -1.27
N VAL A 336 -3.13 40.83 -1.60
CA VAL A 336 -4.12 39.99 -0.91
C VAL A 336 -3.44 39.15 0.13
N HIS A 337 -4.09 39.01 1.29
CA HIS A 337 -3.67 38.10 2.34
C HIS A 337 -4.62 36.92 2.38
N SER A 338 -4.14 35.75 1.98
CA SER A 338 -4.92 34.51 2.02
C SER A 338 -4.37 33.53 3.04
N TYR A 339 -5.25 32.96 3.83
CA TYR A 339 -4.95 31.88 4.77
C TYR A 339 -5.67 30.61 4.34
N PHE A 340 -4.95 29.48 4.32
CA PHE A 340 -5.47 28.16 3.97
C PHE A 340 -5.30 27.24 5.17
N PHE A 341 -6.39 26.63 5.60
CA PHE A 341 -6.45 25.78 6.77
C PHE A 341 -6.47 24.34 6.31
N ALA A 342 -5.43 23.58 6.62
CA ALA A 342 -5.27 22.22 6.12
C ALA A 342 -5.03 21.21 7.24
N ILE A 343 -5.65 20.05 7.10
CA ILE A 343 -5.37 18.88 7.92
C ILE A 343 -4.46 17.97 7.10
N THR A 344 -3.29 17.63 7.62
CA THR A 344 -2.34 16.78 6.92
C THR A 344 -2.87 15.36 6.81
N ASN A 345 -2.31 14.54 5.93
CA ASN A 345 -2.60 13.10 5.86
C ASN A 345 -2.36 12.35 7.20
N THR A 346 -1.53 12.89 8.10
CA THR A 346 -1.28 12.39 9.47
C THR A 346 -2.30 12.88 10.51
N GLY A 347 -3.19 13.81 10.15
CA GLY A 347 -4.18 14.41 11.06
C GLY A 347 -3.68 15.67 11.79
N GLU A 348 -2.46 16.13 11.51
CA GLU A 348 -1.91 17.36 12.07
C GLU A 348 -2.51 18.59 11.38
N THR A 349 -2.65 19.69 12.12
CA THR A 349 -3.18 20.94 11.57
C THR A 349 -2.07 21.85 11.09
N ILE A 350 -2.21 22.44 9.91
CA ILE A 350 -1.31 23.48 9.40
C ILE A 350 -2.11 24.61 8.76
N VAL A 351 -1.70 25.84 9.02
CA VAL A 351 -2.23 27.03 8.38
C VAL A 351 -1.16 27.59 7.45
N PHE A 352 -1.48 27.71 6.17
CA PHE A 352 -0.63 28.36 5.19
C PHE A 352 -1.06 29.81 4.99
N HIS A 353 -0.09 30.66 4.68
CA HIS A 353 -0.26 32.04 4.25
C HIS A 353 0.21 32.21 2.81
N SER A 354 -0.53 32.97 2.03
CA SER A 354 -0.14 33.41 0.68
C SER A 354 -0.33 34.92 0.55
N PRO A 355 0.74 35.67 0.19
CA PRO A 355 0.68 37.11 -0.05
C PRO A 355 0.43 37.50 -1.53
N THR A 356 0.13 36.53 -2.41
CA THR A 356 0.14 36.75 -3.86
C THR A 356 -1.26 36.65 -4.49
N THR A 357 -1.49 37.40 -5.57
CA THR A 357 -2.63 37.25 -6.50
C THR A 357 -2.14 36.92 -7.90
N ASN A 358 -1.48 35.77 -8.08
CA ASN A 358 -0.74 35.50 -9.31
C ASN A 358 -1.58 34.74 -10.35
N GLY A 359 -2.62 35.40 -10.90
CA GLY A 359 -3.33 34.94 -12.10
C GLY A 359 -3.93 33.53 -12.02
N GLY A 360 -4.37 33.10 -10.84
CA GLY A 360 -4.94 31.76 -10.60
C GLY A 360 -3.97 30.76 -9.97
N ILE A 361 -2.70 31.13 -9.73
CA ILE A 361 -1.71 30.34 -8.99
C ILE A 361 -1.45 30.98 -7.63
N MET A 362 -1.40 30.15 -6.58
CA MET A 362 -1.11 30.59 -5.21
C MET A 362 0.12 29.90 -4.66
N TYR A 363 1.04 30.70 -4.13
CA TYR A 363 2.24 30.24 -3.45
C TYR A 363 2.05 30.33 -1.95
N LEU A 364 2.12 29.18 -1.28
CA LEU A 364 1.76 28.99 0.13
C LEU A 364 3.02 28.71 0.94
N LYS A 365 3.18 29.42 2.05
CA LYS A 365 4.16 29.09 3.09
C LYS A 365 3.45 28.86 4.43
N PRO A 366 3.96 28.01 5.33
CA PRO A 366 3.42 27.92 6.68
C PRO A 366 3.34 29.31 7.32
N THR A 367 2.25 29.59 8.01
CA THR A 367 2.09 30.90 8.65
C THR A 367 3.00 31.02 9.87
N GLU A 368 3.57 32.20 10.05
CA GLU A 368 4.29 32.57 11.28
C GLU A 368 3.32 33.06 12.38
N ASN A 369 2.04 33.23 12.06
CA ASN A 369 1.03 33.65 13.03
C ASN A 369 0.62 32.46 13.91
N THR A 370 1.12 32.43 15.14
CA THR A 370 0.87 31.33 16.07
C THR A 370 -0.56 31.31 16.60
N GLU A 371 -1.25 32.45 16.62
CA GLU A 371 -2.61 32.57 17.16
C GLU A 371 -3.65 31.88 16.26
N ILE A 372 -3.61 32.15 14.95
CA ILE A 372 -4.51 31.51 13.97
C ILE A 372 -4.24 30.01 13.83
N GLN A 373 -2.97 29.61 13.95
CA GLN A 373 -2.55 28.21 13.95
C GLN A 373 -3.05 27.48 15.21
N ALA A 374 -2.96 28.12 16.37
CA ALA A 374 -3.42 27.55 17.63
C ALA A 374 -4.95 27.42 17.68
N GLU A 375 -5.69 28.42 17.19
CA GLU A 375 -7.15 28.35 17.14
C GLU A 375 -7.64 27.24 16.21
N PHE A 376 -7.03 27.11 15.02
CA PHE A 376 -7.39 26.04 14.09
C PHE A 376 -7.15 24.66 14.71
N LYS A 377 -5.99 24.48 15.37
CA LYS A 377 -5.69 23.26 16.12
C LYS A 377 -6.75 22.97 17.19
N ARG A 378 -7.10 23.97 18.01
CA ARG A 378 -8.13 23.86 19.06
C ARG A 378 -9.47 23.40 18.50
N LEU A 379 -9.90 23.94 17.36
CA LEU A 379 -11.17 23.57 16.71
C LEU A 379 -11.15 22.15 16.14
N VAL A 380 -10.03 21.70 15.57
CA VAL A 380 -9.91 20.31 15.08
C VAL A 380 -9.94 19.33 16.25
N GLU A 381 -9.30 19.64 17.37
CA GLU A 381 -9.27 18.82 18.59
C GLU A 381 -10.56 18.88 19.42
N GLU A 382 -11.45 19.83 19.15
CA GLU A 382 -12.76 19.95 19.82
C GLU A 382 -13.69 18.80 19.40
N GLU A 383 -14.27 18.11 20.40
CA GLU A 383 -15.29 17.08 20.19
C GLU A 383 -16.62 17.69 19.74
#